data_AF-A0A538FLZ4-F1
#
_entry.id   AF-A0A538FLZ4-F1
#
_cell.length_a   1.000
_cell.length_b   1.000
_cell.length_c   1.000
_cell.angle_alpha   90.00
_cell.angle_beta   90.00
_cell.angle_gamma   90.00
#
_symmetry.space_group_name_H-M   'P 1'
#
loop_
_entity.id
_entity.type
_entity.pdbx_description
1 polymer ?
#
loop_
_entity_poly.entity_id
_entity_poly.type
_entity_poly.pdbx_seq_one_letter_code
_entity_poly.pdbx_strand_id
1 'polypeptide(L)'
;MKALRYGISDTLVLAKRSLLRIPRQPDLLVGFTIQPVLFILLFVYVFGGAIKTPGFDYVDFLMPGIIVQSIVFGGFVTALGLSDDLKKGLIDRFR
;
A
#
# COMPACT_ATOMS: atom_id res chain seq x y z
N MET A 1 -0.69 20.77 25.73
CA MET A 1 -0.21 21.14 24.38
C MET A 1 1.19 20.62 24.04
N LYS A 2 2.20 20.72 24.92
CA LYS A 2 3.58 20.22 24.63
C LYS A 2 3.62 18.71 24.32
N ALA A 3 2.92 17.88 25.09
CA ALA A 3 2.86 16.43 24.86
C ALA A 3 2.30 16.04 23.49
N LEU A 4 1.25 16.74 23.02
CA LEU A 4 0.69 16.51 21.68
C LEU A 4 1.68 16.92 20.58
N ARG A 5 2.42 18.02 20.79
CA ARG A 5 3.45 18.49 19.84
C ARG A 5 4.62 17.52 19.73
N TYR A 6 5.05 16.92 20.84
CA TYR A 6 6.08 15.88 20.86
C TYR A 6 5.58 14.58 20.22
N GLY A 7 4.37 14.12 20.55
CA GLY A 7 3.79 12.92 19.94
C GLY A 7 3.65 13.02 18.41
N ILE A 8 3.24 14.18 17.90
CA ILE A 8 3.19 14.42 16.44
C ILE A 8 4.59 14.41 15.83
N SER A 9 5.55 15.11 16.45
CA SER A 9 6.94 15.15 15.97
C SER A 9 7.57 13.77 15.91
N ASP A 10 7.42 12.96 16.96
CA ASP A 10 8.01 11.62 17.05
C ASP A 10 7.37 10.66 16.04
N THR A 11 6.03 10.71 15.90
CA THR A 11 5.32 9.92 14.88
C THR A 11 5.78 10.29 13.48
N LEU A 12 6.01 11.58 13.21
CA LEU A 12 6.45 12.06 11.90
C LEU A 12 7.90 11.65 11.58
N VAL A 13 8.77 11.63 12.58
CA VAL A 13 10.15 11.13 12.45
C VAL A 13 10.17 9.63 12.19
N LEU A 14 9.38 8.85 12.93
CA LEU A 14 9.22 7.41 12.72
C LEU A 14 8.65 7.10 11.33
N ALA A 15 7.60 7.81 10.92
CA ALA A 15 6.99 7.67 9.61
C ALA A 15 7.99 7.97 8.48
N LYS A 16 8.73 9.09 8.59
CA LYS A 16 9.77 9.45 7.62
C LYS A 16 10.85 8.36 7.50
N ARG A 17 11.31 7.82 8.64
CA ARG A 17 12.31 6.74 8.65
C ARG A 17 11.79 5.48 7.97
N SER A 18 10.54 5.10 8.24
CA SER A 18 9.91 3.94 7.59
C SER A 18 9.74 4.16 6.09
N LEU A 19 9.32 5.34 5.66
CA LEU A 19 9.14 5.68 4.25
C LEU A 19 10.46 5.63 3.47
N LEU A 20 11.57 6.05 4.08
CA LEU A 20 12.92 5.99 3.49
C LEU A 20 13.46 4.55 3.36
N ARG A 21 12.89 3.58 4.06
CA ARG A 21 13.27 2.16 3.93
C ARG A 21 12.60 1.48 2.74
N ILE A 22 11.40 1.91 2.35
CA ILE A 22 10.62 1.35 1.24
C ILE A 22 11.43 1.27 -0.07
N PRO A 23 12.12 2.35 -0.55
CA PRO A 23 12.84 2.28 -1.82
C PRO A 23 14.07 1.37 -1.79
N ARG A 24 14.52 0.93 -0.60
CA ARG A 24 15.67 0.01 -0.44
C ARG A 24 15.27 -1.46 -0.48
N GLN A 25 13.98 -1.76 -0.62
CA GLN A 25 13.44 -3.11 -0.74
C GLN A 25 12.92 -3.32 -2.16
N PRO A 26 13.79 -3.68 -3.12
CA PRO A 26 13.41 -3.80 -4.53
C PRO A 26 12.27 -4.82 -4.73
N ASP A 27 12.25 -5.90 -3.96
CA ASP A 27 11.20 -6.94 -4.04
C ASP A 27 9.80 -6.37 -3.78
N LEU A 28 9.67 -5.44 -2.82
CA LEU A 28 8.40 -4.79 -2.53
C LEU A 28 7.98 -3.87 -3.68
N LEU A 29 8.92 -3.08 -4.23
CA LEU A 29 8.63 -2.20 -5.36
C LEU A 29 8.16 -2.98 -6.59
N VAL A 30 8.81 -4.11 -6.86
CA VAL A 30 8.43 -5.03 -7.94
C VAL A 30 7.04 -5.60 -7.70
N GLY A 31 6.76 -6.10 -6.49
CA GLY A 31 5.44 -6.61 -6.13
C GLY A 31 4.33 -5.55 -6.29
N PHE A 32 4.53 -4.35 -5.76
CA PHE A 32 3.54 -3.26 -5.81
C PHE A 32 3.31 -2.68 -7.20
N THR A 33 4.23 -2.87 -8.15
CA THR A 33 4.08 -2.37 -9.53
C THR A 33 3.58 -3.45 -10.47
N ILE A 34 4.15 -4.66 -10.42
CA ILE A 34 3.77 -5.75 -11.31
C ILE A 34 2.38 -6.27 -10.96
N GLN A 35 2.05 -6.43 -9.68
CA GLN A 35 0.77 -7.03 -9.28
C GLN A 35 -0.45 -6.22 -9.76
N PRO A 36 -0.53 -4.89 -9.57
CA PRO A 36 -1.66 -4.11 -10.10
C PRO A 36 -1.71 -4.13 -11.63
N VAL A 37 -0.56 -4.06 -12.31
CA VAL A 37 -0.50 -4.13 -13.78
C VAL A 37 -1.04 -5.47 -14.28
N LEU A 38 -0.69 -6.59 -13.65
CA LEU A 38 -1.23 -7.90 -13.99
C LEU A 38 -2.75 -7.95 -13.84
N PHE A 39 -3.31 -7.36 -12.77
CA PHE A 39 -4.76 -7.28 -12.60
C PHE A 39 -5.41 -6.41 -13.69
N ILE A 40 -4.83 -5.26 -14.03
CA ILE A 40 -5.32 -4.42 -15.12
C ILE A 40 -5.33 -5.22 -16.43
N LEU A 41 -4.23 -5.90 -16.76
CA LEU A 41 -4.14 -6.70 -17.98
C LEU A 41 -5.17 -7.83 -17.99
N LEU A 42 -5.30 -8.58 -16.88
CA LEU A 42 -6.30 -9.64 -16.76
C LEU A 42 -7.70 -9.09 -17.00
N PHE A 43 -8.10 -8.03 -16.29
CA PHE A 43 -9.45 -7.50 -16.40
C PHE A 43 -9.72 -6.86 -17.76
N VAL A 44 -8.81 -6.05 -18.28
CA VAL A 44 -9.01 -5.38 -19.58
C VAL A 44 -9.01 -6.39 -20.73
N TYR A 45 -8.05 -7.31 -20.80
CA TYR A 45 -7.93 -8.23 -21.94
C TYR A 45 -8.83 -9.46 -21.84
N VAL A 46 -9.05 -10.01 -20.64
CA VAL A 46 -9.89 -11.20 -20.46
C VAL A 46 -11.36 -10.82 -20.33
N PHE A 47 -11.67 -9.77 -19.56
CA PHE A 47 -13.05 -9.40 -19.25
C PHE A 47 -13.56 -8.18 -20.01
N GLY A 48 -12.71 -7.32 -20.56
CA GLY A 48 -13.12 -6.10 -21.28
C GLY A 48 -13.92 -6.34 -22.57
N GLY A 49 -13.77 -7.52 -23.20
CA GLY A 49 -14.62 -7.92 -24.32
C GLY A 49 -15.94 -8.60 -23.92
N ALA A 50 -16.04 -9.08 -22.67
CA ALA A 50 -17.18 -9.86 -22.18
C ALA A 50 -18.17 -9.01 -21.38
N ILE A 51 -17.69 -7.99 -20.67
CA ILE A 51 -18.50 -7.15 -19.78
C ILE A 51 -18.85 -5.85 -20.51
N LYS A 52 -20.16 -5.62 -20.68
CA LYS A 52 -20.67 -4.35 -21.23
C LYS A 52 -21.05 -3.42 -20.08
N THR A 53 -20.38 -2.28 -20.01
CA THR A 53 -20.69 -1.20 -19.07
C THR A 53 -21.62 -0.17 -19.74
N PRO A 54 -22.82 0.08 -19.20
CA PRO A 54 -23.74 1.03 -19.80
C PRO A 54 -23.28 2.48 -19.56
N GLY A 55 -22.83 3.14 -20.61
CA GLY A 55 -22.53 4.59 -20.59
C GLY A 55 -21.09 4.97 -20.25
N PHE A 56 -20.19 4.02 -20.02
CA PHE A 56 -18.77 4.27 -19.74
C PHE A 56 -17.90 3.11 -20.22
N ASP A 57 -16.62 3.38 -20.50
CA ASP A 57 -15.64 2.33 -20.82
C ASP A 57 -15.47 1.42 -19.59
N TYR A 58 -15.32 0.12 -19.84
CA TYR A 58 -15.07 -0.88 -18.81
C TYR A 58 -13.75 -0.58 -18.07
N VAL A 59 -12.76 -0.03 -18.78
CA VAL A 59 -11.49 0.40 -18.18
C VAL A 59 -11.73 1.48 -17.13
N ASP A 60 -12.51 2.51 -17.46
CA ASP A 60 -12.79 3.64 -16.56
C ASP A 60 -13.58 3.20 -15.32
N PHE A 61 -14.45 2.21 -15.46
CA PHE A 61 -15.16 1.58 -14.34
C PHE A 61 -14.22 0.80 -13.41
N LEU A 62 -13.26 0.08 -13.97
CA LEU A 62 -12.38 -0.84 -13.24
C LEU A 62 -11.24 -0.10 -12.51
N MET A 63 -10.68 0.94 -13.12
CA MET A 63 -9.53 1.69 -12.61
C MET A 63 -9.62 2.10 -11.13
N PRO A 64 -10.71 2.73 -10.64
CA PRO A 64 -10.79 3.11 -9.23
C PRO A 64 -10.74 1.90 -8.29
N GLY A 65 -11.33 0.77 -8.67
CA GLY A 65 -11.29 -0.46 -7.88
C GLY A 65 -9.87 -1.00 -7.73
N ILE A 66 -9.09 -1.00 -8.81
CA ILE A 66 -7.69 -1.44 -8.79
C ILE A 66 -6.81 -0.50 -7.95
N ILE A 67 -7.07 0.81 -7.99
CA ILE A 67 -6.35 1.79 -7.15
C ILE A 67 -6.63 1.52 -5.67
N VAL A 68 -7.91 1.36 -5.28
CA VAL A 68 -8.29 1.06 -3.90
C VAL A 68 -7.66 -0.27 -3.44
N GLN A 69 -7.76 -1.32 -4.26
CA GLN A 69 -7.13 -2.61 -3.99
C GLN A 69 -5.62 -2.48 -3.76
N SER A 70 -4.94 -1.67 -4.57
CA SER A 70 -3.49 -1.45 -4.45
C SER A 70 -3.12 -0.76 -3.13
N ILE A 71 -3.93 0.22 -2.68
CA ILE A 71 -3.76 0.89 -1.39
C ILE A 71 -3.94 -0.11 -0.24
N VAL A 72 -4.95 -0.98 -0.32
CA VAL A 72 -5.22 -2.01 0.71
C VAL A 72 -4.05 -2.98 0.83
N PHE A 73 -3.49 -3.45 -0.29
CA PHE A 73 -2.31 -4.30 -0.27
C PHE A 73 -1.07 -3.60 0.30
N GLY A 74 -0.87 -2.31 -0.01
CA GLY A 74 0.18 -1.49 0.63
C GLY A 74 0.04 -1.40 2.15
N GLY A 75 -1.20 -1.23 2.63
CA GLY A 75 -1.53 -1.27 4.06
C GLY A 75 -1.22 -2.63 4.69
N PHE A 76 -1.52 -3.73 4.00
CA PHE A 76 -1.24 -5.08 4.48
C PHE A 76 0.26 -5.32 4.72
N VAL A 77 1.13 -4.92 3.79
CA VAL A 77 2.59 -5.03 3.96
C VAL A 77 3.08 -4.20 5.15
N THR A 78 2.53 -3.00 5.33
CA THR A 78 2.84 -2.15 6.48
C THR A 78 2.42 -2.83 7.80
N ALA A 79 1.24 -3.46 7.82
CA ALA A 79 0.75 -4.19 8.99
C ALA A 79 1.62 -5.41 9.33
N LEU A 80 2.10 -6.14 8.32
CA LEU A 80 3.05 -7.23 8.50
C LEU A 80 4.38 -6.72 9.08
N GLY A 81 4.92 -5.64 8.52
CA GLY A 81 6.15 -5.01 9.03
C GLY A 81 6.01 -4.56 10.49
N LEU A 82 4.88 -3.95 10.84
CA LEU A 82 4.57 -3.57 12.21
C LEU A 82 4.43 -4.79 13.14
N SER A 83 3.79 -5.86 12.67
CA SER A 83 3.66 -7.11 13.43
C SER A 83 5.03 -7.72 13.72
N ASP A 84 5.95 -7.71 12.74
CA ASP A 84 7.31 -8.20 12.93
C ASP A 84 8.12 -7.31 13.88
N ASP A 85 7.96 -5.99 13.81
CA ASP A 85 8.60 -5.06 14.74
C ASP A 85 8.11 -5.27 16.18
N LEU A 86 6.80 -5.54 16.36
CA LEU A 86 6.20 -5.92 17.64
C LEU A 86 6.81 -7.23 18.18
N LYS A 87 6.88 -8.27 17.34
CA LYS A 87 7.46 -9.58 17.72
C LYS A 87 8.93 -9.48 18.12
N LYS A 88 9.69 -8.56 17.50
CA LYS A 88 11.11 -8.32 17.80
C LYS A 88 11.35 -7.48 19.06
N GLY A 89 10.30 -7.08 19.78
CA GLY A 89 10.41 -6.31 21.02
C GLY A 89 10.96 -4.89 20.83
N LEU A 90 10.90 -4.35 19.61
CA LEU A 90 11.39 -3.01 19.31
C LEU A 90 10.66 -1.94 20.13
N ILE A 91 9.36 -2.12 20.38
CA ILE A 91 8.55 -1.19 21.19
C ILE A 91 8.99 -1.19 22.65
N ASP A 92 9.42 -2.32 23.19
CA ASP A 92 9.87 -2.43 24.59
C ASP A 92 11.24 -1.76 24.81
N ARG A 93 12.04 -1.61 23.73
CA ARG A 93 13.32 -0.90 23.74
C ARG A 93 13.20 0.63 23.65
N PHE A 94 12.04 1.16 23.27
CA PHE A 94 11.80 2.60 23.17
C PHE A 94 11.10 3.19 24.41
N ARG A 95 10.79 2.36 25.43
CA ARG A 95 10.33 2.81 26.74
C ARG A 95 11.49 3.14 27.67
#